data_AF-A0A939JFY7-F1
#
_entry.id   AF-A0A939JFY7-F1
#
_cell.length_a   1.000
_cell.length_b   1.000
_cell.length_c   1.000
_cell.angle_alpha   90.00
_cell.angle_beta   90.00
_cell.angle_gamma   90.00
#
_symmetry.space_group_name_H-M   'P 1'
#
loop_
_entity.id
_entity.type
_entity.pdbx_description
1 polymer ?
#
loop_
_entity_poly.entity_id
_entity_poly.type
_entity_poly.pdbx_seq_one_letter_code
_entity_poly.pdbx_strand_id
1 'polypeptide(L)'
;MNRTSLYISCCAIVLAVASCTSNNDSVKQAQEQNETKNDAATANTETGELQQDKNDFDAEFMAKAASGGMLEVELGKAVAAKATSAEAKQFANDMVKDHTTANAELKAIAAKKNITLPTALGDDHQKVYRDVTEEAGVKMDQEYLKEMVKDHEEDVKEFTEASVKASDAEIKAFATKQVPILKHHLEMAQNMSAALANRK
;
A
#
# COMPACT_ATOMS: atom_id res chain seq x y z
N MET A 1 -30.66 4.92 63.58
CA MET A 1 -30.23 5.65 62.37
C MET A 1 -28.73 5.46 62.23
N ASN A 2 -28.24 5.15 61.02
CA ASN A 2 -26.94 5.50 60.39
C ASN A 2 -25.68 5.65 61.28
N ARG A 3 -24.46 5.20 60.97
CA ARG A 3 -23.74 4.65 59.77
C ARG A 3 -22.36 4.17 60.31
N THR A 4 -21.49 3.37 59.69
CA THR A 4 -21.40 2.65 58.39
C THR A 4 -20.43 1.46 58.59
N SER A 5 -20.49 0.41 57.75
CA SER A 5 -19.47 -0.66 57.74
C SER A 5 -18.36 -0.40 56.73
N LEU A 6 -17.14 -0.74 57.12
CA LEU A 6 -15.91 -0.69 56.33
C LEU A 6 -15.92 -1.78 55.24
N TYR A 7 -15.74 -1.40 53.97
CA TYR A 7 -15.48 -2.36 52.89
C TYR A 7 -14.09 -2.09 52.30
N ILE A 8 -13.17 -3.03 52.53
CA ILE A 8 -11.86 -3.07 51.88
C ILE A 8 -12.08 -3.69 50.50
N SER A 9 -12.03 -2.86 49.45
CA SER A 9 -12.05 -3.33 48.07
C SER A 9 -10.64 -3.69 47.63
N CYS A 10 -10.35 -4.96 47.38
CA CYS A 10 -9.09 -5.38 46.78
C CYS A 10 -8.98 -4.88 45.35
N CYS A 11 -8.10 -3.93 45.08
CA CYS A 11 -7.66 -3.63 43.72
C CYS A 11 -6.83 -4.80 43.18
N ALA A 12 -7.46 -5.66 42.38
CA ALA A 12 -6.75 -6.59 41.52
C ALA A 12 -6.08 -5.79 40.38
N ILE A 13 -4.80 -5.48 40.53
CA ILE A 13 -4.01 -4.87 39.46
C ILE A 13 -3.72 -5.95 38.42
N VAL A 14 -4.51 -5.97 37.35
CA VAL A 14 -4.20 -6.75 36.15
C VAL A 14 -3.11 -6.00 35.38
N LEU A 15 -1.86 -6.41 35.58
CA LEU A 15 -0.72 -5.99 34.76
C LEU A 15 -0.84 -6.63 33.37
N ALA A 16 -1.56 -5.97 32.47
CA ALA A 16 -1.52 -6.28 31.05
C ALA A 16 -0.13 -5.89 30.51
N VAL A 17 0.75 -6.88 30.35
CA VAL A 17 2.04 -6.71 29.66
C VAL A 17 1.82 -6.64 28.16
N ALA A 18 1.38 -5.47 27.69
CA ALA A 18 1.40 -5.13 26.28
C ALA A 18 2.87 -4.97 25.83
N SER A 19 3.46 -6.04 25.28
CA SER A 19 4.74 -5.99 24.57
C SER A 19 4.58 -5.28 23.23
N CYS A 20 4.34 -3.97 23.29
CA CYS A 20 4.27 -3.11 22.11
C CYS A 20 5.67 -2.88 21.52
N THR A 21 6.16 -3.84 20.75
CA THR A 21 7.19 -3.56 19.72
C THR A 21 6.50 -2.87 18.55
N SER A 22 6.10 -1.60 18.73
CA SER A 22 5.41 -0.83 17.70
C SER A 22 6.35 -0.56 16.54
N ASN A 23 6.30 -1.40 15.49
CA ASN A 23 6.95 -1.08 14.23
C ASN A 23 6.22 0.14 13.63
N ASN A 24 6.95 1.19 13.27
CA ASN A 24 6.33 2.46 12.91
C ASN A 24 5.89 2.54 11.42
N ASP A 25 5.81 1.38 10.77
CA ASP A 25 5.41 1.21 9.38
C ASP A 25 3.91 1.46 9.21
N SER A 26 3.55 2.39 8.31
CA SER A 26 2.14 2.78 8.14
C SER A 26 1.28 1.71 7.47
N VAL A 27 1.84 0.76 6.73
CA VAL A 27 1.11 -0.33 6.07
C VAL A 27 0.76 -1.40 7.09
N LYS A 28 1.73 -1.83 7.91
CA LYS A 28 1.51 -2.80 9.00
C LYS A 28 0.49 -2.28 10.01
N GLN A 29 0.60 -1.01 10.41
CA GLN A 29 -0.40 -0.38 11.28
C GLN A 29 -1.81 -0.34 10.68
N ALA A 30 -1.94 -0.25 9.34
CA ALA A 30 -3.23 -0.34 8.67
C ALA A 30 -3.75 -1.78 8.61
N GLN A 31 -2.88 -2.75 8.35
CA GLN A 31 -3.19 -4.19 8.33
C GLN A 31 -3.65 -4.68 9.72
N GLU A 32 -2.86 -4.46 10.77
CA GLU A 32 -3.19 -4.82 12.17
C GLU A 32 -4.55 -4.24 12.63
N GLN A 33 -4.87 -3.01 12.20
CA GLN A 33 -6.17 -2.38 12.46
C GLN A 33 -7.32 -3.01 11.67
N ASN A 34 -7.06 -3.52 10.47
CA ASN A 34 -8.06 -4.18 9.64
C ASN A 34 -8.33 -5.61 10.13
N GLU A 35 -7.28 -6.38 10.46
CA GLU A 35 -7.37 -7.68 11.13
C GLU A 35 -8.24 -7.56 12.40
N THR A 36 -7.92 -6.60 13.29
CA THR A 36 -8.69 -6.35 14.52
C THR A 36 -10.18 -6.01 14.25
N LYS A 37 -10.49 -5.31 13.15
CA LYS A 37 -11.87 -5.01 12.74
C LYS A 37 -12.58 -6.26 12.19
N ASN A 38 -11.86 -7.09 11.44
CA ASN A 38 -12.38 -8.28 10.80
C ASN A 38 -12.66 -9.38 11.83
N ASP A 39 -11.72 -9.65 12.74
CA ASP A 39 -11.89 -10.48 13.95
C ASP A 39 -13.17 -10.12 14.73
N ALA A 40 -13.41 -8.82 14.93
CA ALA A 40 -14.55 -8.32 15.68
C ALA A 40 -15.88 -8.37 14.91
N ALA A 41 -15.84 -8.58 13.59
CA ALA A 41 -17.01 -8.59 12.71
C ALA A 41 -17.46 -10.00 12.32
N THR A 42 -16.62 -11.02 12.51
CA THR A 42 -16.91 -12.42 12.17
C THR A 42 -17.38 -13.23 13.39
N ALA A 43 -18.03 -14.37 13.13
CA ALA A 43 -18.46 -15.30 14.17
C ALA A 43 -17.47 -16.46 14.28
N ASN A 44 -17.07 -16.83 15.50
CA ASN A 44 -16.19 -17.97 15.78
C ASN A 44 -16.84 -19.30 15.34
N THR A 45 -16.67 -19.62 14.05
CA THR A 45 -17.24 -20.71 13.28
C THR A 45 -16.40 -20.87 12.00
N GLU A 46 -16.30 -22.07 11.44
CA GLU A 46 -15.59 -22.32 10.16
C GLU A 46 -16.03 -21.39 9.01
N THR A 47 -17.32 -21.04 8.94
CA THR A 47 -17.83 -20.10 7.93
C THR A 47 -17.44 -18.64 8.20
N GLY A 48 -17.29 -18.26 9.47
CA GLY A 48 -16.81 -16.94 9.88
C GLY A 48 -15.31 -16.78 9.67
N GLU A 49 -14.51 -17.81 9.98
CA GLU A 49 -13.07 -17.87 9.68
C GLU A 49 -12.84 -17.72 8.16
N LEU A 50 -13.55 -18.49 7.33
CA LEU A 50 -13.50 -18.37 5.86
C LEU A 50 -14.04 -17.04 5.29
N GLN A 51 -14.70 -16.22 6.10
CA GLN A 51 -15.08 -14.85 5.75
C GLN A 51 -14.04 -13.84 6.24
N GLN A 52 -13.40 -14.12 7.37
CA GLN A 52 -12.30 -13.34 7.92
C GLN A 52 -11.11 -13.35 6.95
N ASP A 53 -10.61 -14.53 6.56
CA ASP A 53 -9.49 -14.71 5.62
C ASP A 53 -9.67 -13.88 4.32
N LYS A 54 -10.92 -13.76 3.87
CA LYS A 54 -11.29 -12.99 2.68
C LYS A 54 -11.28 -11.49 2.91
N ASN A 55 -11.79 -11.04 4.06
CA ASN A 55 -11.76 -9.63 4.45
C ASN A 55 -10.32 -9.17 4.71
N ASP A 56 -9.49 -10.04 5.28
CA ASP A 56 -8.07 -9.79 5.54
C ASP A 56 -7.30 -9.69 4.22
N PHE A 57 -7.47 -10.65 3.30
CA PHE A 57 -6.91 -10.54 1.94
C PHE A 57 -7.30 -9.24 1.22
N ASP A 58 -8.59 -8.89 1.25
CA ASP A 58 -9.10 -7.65 0.64
C ASP A 58 -8.48 -6.40 1.29
N ALA A 59 -8.33 -6.39 2.61
CA ALA A 59 -7.76 -5.27 3.35
C ALA A 59 -6.24 -5.15 3.20
N GLU A 60 -5.50 -6.26 3.19
CA GLU A 60 -4.05 -6.31 2.92
C GLU A 60 -3.73 -5.77 1.53
N PHE A 61 -4.43 -6.25 0.50
CA PHE A 61 -4.26 -5.77 -0.87
C PHE A 61 -4.50 -4.26 -0.97
N MET A 62 -5.60 -3.77 -0.38
CA MET A 62 -5.92 -2.34 -0.37
C MET A 62 -4.87 -1.50 0.37
N ALA A 63 -4.30 -2.01 1.47
CA ALA A 63 -3.25 -1.33 2.23
C ALA A 63 -1.93 -1.25 1.45
N LYS A 64 -1.50 -2.34 0.80
CA LYS A 64 -0.31 -2.37 -0.07
C LYS A 64 -0.47 -1.43 -1.27
N ALA A 65 -1.56 -1.58 -2.03
CA ALA A 65 -1.87 -0.75 -3.19
C ALA A 65 -1.92 0.75 -2.86
N ALA A 66 -2.36 1.12 -1.66
CA ALA A 66 -2.30 2.50 -1.18
C ALA A 66 -0.86 3.00 -1.01
N SER A 67 0.04 2.18 -0.46
CA SER A 67 1.45 2.53 -0.31
C SER A 67 2.20 2.58 -1.65
N GLY A 68 1.92 1.65 -2.57
CA GLY A 68 2.50 1.65 -3.92
C GLY A 68 2.06 2.86 -4.72
N GLY A 69 0.75 3.09 -4.79
CA GLY A 69 0.22 4.28 -5.45
C GLY A 69 0.65 5.61 -4.82
N MET A 70 0.93 5.67 -3.50
CA MET A 70 1.55 6.85 -2.89
C MET A 70 3.00 7.04 -3.34
N LEU A 71 3.79 5.94 -3.41
CA LEU A 71 5.18 5.96 -3.89
C LEU A 71 5.24 6.53 -5.31
N GLU A 72 4.43 5.99 -6.23
CA GLU A 72 4.39 6.41 -7.63
C GLU A 72 4.09 7.91 -7.80
N VAL A 73 3.15 8.43 -7.00
CA VAL A 73 2.77 9.85 -7.05
C VAL A 73 3.82 10.77 -6.41
N GLU A 74 4.53 10.34 -5.37
CA GLU A 74 5.56 11.15 -4.71
C GLU A 74 6.90 11.09 -5.45
N LEU A 75 7.33 9.89 -5.82
CA LEU A 75 8.56 9.65 -6.57
C LEU A 75 8.46 10.21 -7.99
N GLY A 76 7.34 10.00 -8.68
CA GLY A 76 7.11 10.57 -10.01
C GLY A 76 7.19 12.11 -10.02
N LYS A 77 6.70 12.79 -8.97
CA LYS A 77 6.87 14.26 -8.83
C LYS A 77 8.34 14.64 -8.65
N ALA A 78 9.08 13.92 -7.81
CA ALA A 78 10.49 14.17 -7.55
C ALA A 78 11.34 13.95 -8.81
N VAL A 79 11.02 12.92 -9.61
CA VAL A 79 11.70 12.58 -10.86
C VAL A 79 11.34 13.56 -11.97
N ALA A 80 10.07 13.86 -12.21
CA ALA A 80 9.65 14.83 -13.23
C ALA A 80 10.33 16.20 -13.06
N ALA A 81 10.58 16.61 -11.81
CA ALA A 81 11.29 17.86 -11.48
C ALA A 81 12.81 17.82 -11.71
N LYS A 82 13.48 16.65 -11.59
CA LYS A 82 14.94 16.53 -11.54
C LYS A 82 15.60 15.73 -12.68
N ALA A 83 14.85 14.88 -13.37
CA ALA A 83 15.37 13.95 -14.37
C ALA A 83 16.13 14.65 -15.51
N THR A 84 16.99 13.91 -16.21
CA THR A 84 17.79 14.45 -17.33
C THR A 84 17.20 14.17 -18.69
N SER A 85 16.67 12.96 -18.89
CA SER A 85 16.00 12.52 -20.12
C SER A 85 14.58 13.07 -20.21
N ALA A 86 14.11 13.33 -21.44
CA ALA A 86 12.73 13.71 -21.68
C ALA A 86 11.78 12.53 -21.46
N GLU A 87 12.28 11.33 -21.73
CA GLU A 87 11.61 10.04 -21.59
C GLU A 87 11.29 9.73 -20.12
N ALA A 88 12.27 9.80 -19.20
CA ALA A 88 12.01 9.59 -17.78
C ALA A 88 11.08 10.67 -17.18
N LYS A 89 11.17 11.93 -17.66
CA LYS A 89 10.21 12.98 -17.27
C LYS A 89 8.79 12.67 -17.71
N GLN A 90 8.60 12.24 -18.95
CA GLN A 90 7.29 11.94 -19.48
C GLN A 90 6.67 10.77 -18.69
N PHE A 91 7.42 9.68 -18.53
CA PHE A 91 6.97 8.52 -17.75
C PHE A 91 6.61 8.89 -16.31
N ALA A 92 7.45 9.68 -15.63
CA ALA A 92 7.17 10.15 -14.28
C ALA A 92 5.90 11.02 -14.18
N ASN A 93 5.61 11.84 -15.20
CA ASN A 93 4.35 12.59 -15.28
C ASN A 93 3.14 11.67 -15.52
N ASP A 94 3.30 10.62 -16.32
CA ASP A 94 2.25 9.63 -16.58
C ASP A 94 1.94 8.82 -15.31
N MET A 95 2.95 8.38 -14.55
CA MET A 95 2.78 7.73 -13.23
C MET A 95 2.00 8.64 -12.28
N VAL A 96 2.42 9.91 -12.14
CA VAL A 96 1.74 10.89 -11.28
C VAL A 96 0.26 11.05 -11.67
N LYS A 97 -0.04 11.14 -12.97
CA LYS A 97 -1.42 11.32 -13.45
C LYS A 97 -2.29 10.10 -13.17
N ASP A 98 -1.81 8.91 -13.53
CA ASP A 98 -2.61 7.69 -13.48
C ASP A 98 -2.75 7.18 -12.05
N HIS A 99 -1.66 7.13 -11.28
CA HIS A 99 -1.72 6.70 -9.88
C HIS A 99 -2.42 7.73 -8.97
N THR A 100 -2.38 9.04 -9.26
CA THR A 100 -3.25 10.01 -8.53
C THR A 100 -4.72 9.69 -8.73
N THR A 101 -5.12 9.26 -9.93
CA THR A 101 -6.50 8.88 -10.23
C THR A 101 -6.88 7.57 -9.54
N ALA A 102 -6.02 6.54 -9.63
CA ALA A 102 -6.22 5.26 -8.96
C ALA A 102 -6.29 5.39 -7.43
N ASN A 103 -5.42 6.20 -6.82
CA ASN A 103 -5.41 6.47 -5.38
C ASN A 103 -6.71 7.11 -4.87
N ALA A 104 -7.33 7.98 -5.67
CA ALA A 104 -8.61 8.60 -5.31
C ALA A 104 -9.75 7.57 -5.32
N GLU A 105 -9.77 6.67 -6.30
CA GLU A 105 -10.73 5.57 -6.42
C GLU A 105 -10.54 4.55 -5.28
N LEU A 106 -9.30 4.13 -5.01
CA LEU A 106 -8.92 3.26 -3.90
C LEU A 106 -9.38 3.82 -2.55
N LYS A 107 -9.12 5.10 -2.28
CA LYS A 107 -9.55 5.79 -1.04
C LYS A 107 -11.08 5.83 -0.90
N ALA A 108 -11.81 6.04 -1.99
CA ALA A 108 -13.27 6.03 -1.97
C ALA A 108 -13.84 4.63 -1.68
N ILE A 109 -13.24 3.57 -2.25
CA ILE A 109 -13.61 2.18 -1.96
C ILE A 109 -13.32 1.85 -0.50
N ALA A 110 -12.10 2.11 -0.01
CA ALA A 110 -11.71 1.82 1.36
C ALA A 110 -12.62 2.48 2.40
N ALA A 111 -12.95 3.77 2.21
CA ALA A 111 -13.89 4.49 3.06
C ALA A 111 -15.29 3.85 3.08
N LYS A 112 -15.79 3.37 1.93
CA LYS A 112 -17.08 2.67 1.83
C LYS A 112 -17.07 1.30 2.51
N LYS A 113 -15.93 0.61 2.52
CA LYS A 113 -15.75 -0.73 3.11
C LYS A 113 -15.23 -0.71 4.55
N ASN A 114 -15.04 0.47 5.16
CA ASN A 114 -14.43 0.64 6.48
C ASN A 114 -12.98 0.10 6.60
N ILE A 115 -12.28 -0.06 5.47
CA ILE A 115 -10.88 -0.49 5.43
C ILE A 115 -9.99 0.71 5.79
N THR A 116 -9.13 0.54 6.79
CA THR A 116 -8.03 1.48 7.09
C THR A 116 -7.00 1.37 5.97
N LEU A 117 -6.58 2.51 5.42
CA LEU A 117 -5.42 2.60 4.52
C LEU A 117 -4.23 3.23 5.27
N PRO A 118 -2.98 2.95 4.85
CA PRO A 118 -1.82 3.70 5.32
C PRO A 118 -1.99 5.20 5.04
N THR A 119 -1.38 6.02 5.91
CA THR A 119 -1.41 7.49 5.83
C THR A 119 -0.07 8.08 5.38
N ALA A 120 0.97 7.25 5.30
CA ALA A 120 2.28 7.53 4.73
C ALA A 120 2.79 6.27 4.01
N LEU A 121 3.89 6.38 3.26
CA LEU A 121 4.60 5.24 2.69
C LEU A 121 5.00 4.22 3.78
N GLY A 122 4.88 2.92 3.49
CA GLY A 122 5.54 1.86 4.27
C GLY A 122 7.07 1.92 4.15
N ASP A 123 7.78 1.26 5.07
CA ASP A 123 9.24 1.36 5.23
C ASP A 123 10.00 1.02 3.94
N ASP A 124 9.57 -0.02 3.22
CA ASP A 124 10.16 -0.45 1.94
C ASP A 124 9.97 0.60 0.83
N HIS A 125 8.82 1.29 0.81
CA HIS A 125 8.52 2.32 -0.20
C HIS A 125 9.23 3.63 0.16
N GLN A 126 9.35 3.98 1.45
CA GLN A 126 10.22 5.06 1.90
C GLN A 126 11.69 4.82 1.52
N LYS A 127 12.14 3.56 1.58
CA LYS A 127 13.47 3.15 1.11
C LYS A 127 13.62 3.37 -0.39
N VAL A 128 12.69 2.89 -1.24
CA VAL A 128 12.74 3.13 -2.69
C VAL A 128 12.75 4.62 -3.02
N TYR A 129 11.85 5.40 -2.41
CA TYR A 129 11.80 6.86 -2.59
C TYR A 129 13.14 7.53 -2.28
N ARG A 130 13.75 7.21 -1.14
CA ARG A 130 15.06 7.78 -0.75
C ARG A 130 16.15 7.34 -1.71
N ASP A 131 16.29 6.04 -1.96
CA ASP A 131 17.40 5.49 -2.75
C ASP A 131 17.43 6.07 -4.17
N VAL A 132 16.26 6.33 -4.79
CA VAL A 132 16.17 7.02 -6.09
C VAL A 132 16.41 8.53 -5.98
N THR A 133 15.91 9.20 -4.93
CA THR A 133 15.98 10.67 -4.81
C THR A 133 17.29 11.23 -4.23
N GLU A 134 18.14 10.37 -3.64
CA GLU A 134 19.54 10.66 -3.29
C GLU A 134 20.48 10.66 -4.49
N GLU A 135 20.14 9.94 -5.57
CA GLU A 135 20.86 9.99 -6.84
C GLU A 135 20.52 11.24 -7.67
N ALA A 136 21.36 11.55 -8.67
CA ALA A 136 21.18 12.72 -9.52
C ALA A 136 21.61 12.47 -10.98
N GLY A 137 21.03 13.24 -11.90
CA GLY A 137 21.34 13.18 -13.32
C GLY A 137 20.97 11.83 -13.95
N VAL A 138 21.79 11.35 -14.88
CA VAL A 138 21.54 10.07 -15.59
C VAL A 138 21.40 8.88 -14.63
N LYS A 139 22.09 8.90 -13.48
CA LYS A 139 21.94 7.84 -12.48
C LYS A 139 20.55 7.81 -11.85
N MET A 140 19.97 8.98 -11.58
CA MET A 140 18.61 9.09 -11.06
C MET A 140 17.60 8.54 -12.08
N ASP A 141 17.76 8.89 -13.36
CA ASP A 141 16.92 8.35 -14.44
C ASP A 141 17.04 6.81 -14.53
N GLN A 142 18.24 6.26 -14.35
CA GLN A 142 18.51 4.81 -14.38
C GLN A 142 17.93 4.07 -13.16
N GLU A 143 18.18 4.57 -11.95
CA GLU A 143 17.72 3.93 -10.71
C GLU A 143 16.20 4.02 -10.58
N TYR A 144 15.61 5.15 -11.01
CA TYR A 144 14.16 5.28 -11.14
C TYR A 144 13.59 4.17 -12.03
N LEU A 145 14.02 4.08 -13.30
CA LEU A 145 13.48 3.08 -14.22
C LEU A 145 13.73 1.64 -13.77
N LYS A 146 14.83 1.37 -13.07
CA LYS A 146 15.10 0.06 -12.44
C LYS A 146 14.08 -0.29 -11.36
N GLU A 147 13.83 0.61 -10.41
CA GLU A 147 12.85 0.35 -9.36
C GLU A 147 11.42 0.33 -9.91
N MET A 148 11.09 1.15 -10.91
CA MET A 148 9.77 1.12 -11.58
C MET A 148 9.48 -0.20 -12.28
N VAL A 149 10.47 -0.83 -12.94
CA VAL A 149 10.30 -2.18 -13.50
C VAL A 149 10.00 -3.19 -12.39
N LYS A 150 10.76 -3.15 -11.29
CA LYS A 150 10.59 -4.07 -10.16
C LYS A 150 9.23 -3.90 -9.47
N ASP A 151 8.85 -2.66 -9.18
CA ASP A 151 7.58 -2.31 -8.53
C ASP A 151 6.41 -2.76 -9.40
N HIS A 152 6.39 -2.41 -10.68
CA HIS A 152 5.30 -2.78 -11.59
C HIS A 152 5.26 -4.30 -11.92
N GLU A 153 6.37 -5.05 -11.82
CA GLU A 153 6.33 -6.52 -11.88
C GLU A 153 5.59 -7.14 -10.68
N GLU A 154 5.77 -6.56 -9.49
CA GLU A 154 5.07 -6.97 -8.27
C GLU A 154 3.60 -6.51 -8.31
N ASP A 155 3.34 -5.26 -8.66
CA ASP A 155 2.00 -4.67 -8.78
C ASP A 155 1.15 -5.42 -9.83
N VAL A 156 1.69 -5.73 -11.01
CA VAL A 156 0.96 -6.55 -12.01
C VAL A 156 0.59 -7.92 -11.47
N LYS A 157 1.43 -8.54 -10.64
CA LYS A 157 1.14 -9.82 -9.99
C LYS A 157 0.05 -9.66 -8.92
N GLU A 158 0.21 -8.73 -7.97
CA GLU A 158 -0.74 -8.53 -6.87
C GLU A 158 -2.13 -8.12 -7.37
N PHE A 159 -2.20 -7.17 -8.32
CA PHE A 159 -3.47 -6.75 -8.92
C PHE A 159 -4.11 -7.85 -9.78
N THR A 160 -3.32 -8.70 -10.47
CA THR A 160 -3.87 -9.87 -11.17
C THR A 160 -4.44 -10.87 -10.17
N GLU A 161 -3.76 -11.11 -9.05
CA GLU A 161 -4.24 -11.99 -7.99
C GLU A 161 -5.54 -11.45 -7.34
N ALA A 162 -5.58 -10.18 -6.98
CA ALA A 162 -6.78 -9.52 -6.44
C ALA A 162 -7.95 -9.51 -7.44
N SER A 163 -7.70 -9.36 -8.74
CA SER A 163 -8.75 -9.44 -9.78
C SER A 163 -9.50 -10.78 -9.80
N VAL A 164 -8.88 -11.85 -9.28
CA VAL A 164 -9.48 -13.19 -9.15
C VAL A 164 -9.95 -13.46 -7.72
N LYS A 165 -9.09 -13.23 -6.73
CA LYS A 165 -9.31 -13.64 -5.33
C LYS A 165 -10.18 -12.68 -4.51
N ALA A 166 -10.15 -11.38 -4.80
CA ALA A 166 -10.79 -10.39 -3.94
C ALA A 166 -12.29 -10.69 -3.72
N SER A 167 -12.76 -10.60 -2.48
CA SER A 167 -14.11 -11.04 -2.12
C SER A 167 -15.14 -9.96 -2.39
N ASP A 168 -14.79 -8.70 -2.12
CA ASP A 168 -15.62 -7.55 -2.44
C ASP A 168 -15.60 -7.22 -3.95
N ALA A 169 -16.78 -7.01 -4.51
CA ALA A 169 -16.95 -6.76 -5.94
C ALA A 169 -16.34 -5.42 -6.41
N GLU A 170 -16.26 -4.39 -5.56
CA GLU A 170 -15.66 -3.10 -5.92
C GLU A 170 -14.13 -3.16 -5.87
N ILE A 171 -13.56 -3.86 -4.89
CA ILE A 171 -12.11 -4.13 -4.80
C ILE A 171 -11.67 -4.98 -6.01
N LYS A 172 -12.40 -6.06 -6.33
CA LYS A 172 -12.17 -6.89 -7.51
C LYS A 172 -12.25 -6.10 -8.82
N ALA A 173 -13.27 -5.25 -8.97
CA ALA A 173 -13.43 -4.41 -10.17
C ALA A 173 -12.30 -3.39 -10.31
N PHE A 174 -11.90 -2.73 -9.21
CA PHE A 174 -10.75 -1.84 -9.16
C PHE A 174 -9.46 -2.57 -9.58
N ALA A 175 -9.16 -3.72 -8.97
CA ALA A 175 -7.98 -4.50 -9.31
C ALA A 175 -7.96 -4.86 -10.81
N THR A 176 -9.06 -5.41 -11.32
CA THR A 176 -9.25 -5.77 -12.74
C THR A 176 -9.00 -4.58 -13.69
N LYS A 177 -9.45 -3.38 -13.30
CA LYS A 177 -9.32 -2.15 -14.08
C LYS A 177 -7.87 -1.65 -14.17
N GLN A 178 -7.07 -1.80 -13.11
CA GLN A 178 -5.68 -1.33 -13.10
C GLN A 178 -4.70 -2.30 -13.78
N VAL A 179 -4.95 -3.61 -13.79
CA VAL A 179 -4.07 -4.61 -14.47
C VAL A 179 -3.58 -4.21 -15.87
N PRO A 180 -4.42 -3.74 -16.82
CA PRO A 180 -3.94 -3.32 -18.14
C PRO A 180 -3.10 -2.03 -18.11
N ILE A 181 -3.33 -1.14 -17.14
CA ILE A 181 -2.59 0.12 -16.96
C ILE A 181 -1.19 -0.20 -16.43
N LEU A 182 -1.10 -0.96 -15.33
CA LEU A 182 0.15 -1.40 -14.72
C LEU A 182 1.03 -2.21 -15.70
N LYS A 183 0.43 -3.06 -16.54
CA LYS A 183 1.14 -3.78 -17.62
C LYS A 183 1.72 -2.85 -18.68
N HIS A 184 1.00 -1.78 -19.03
CA HIS A 184 1.50 -0.79 -19.99
C HIS A 184 2.65 0.04 -19.39
N HIS A 185 2.52 0.46 -18.14
CA HIS A 185 3.57 1.18 -17.41
C HIS A 185 4.84 0.30 -17.25
N LEU A 186 4.69 -0.99 -16.94
CA LEU A 186 5.79 -1.96 -16.94
C LEU A 186 6.50 -2.06 -18.30
N GLU A 187 5.74 -2.20 -19.39
CA GLU A 187 6.29 -2.24 -20.76
C GLU A 187 7.05 -0.94 -21.08
N MET A 188 6.53 0.22 -20.70
CA MET A 188 7.23 1.50 -20.86
C MET A 188 8.54 1.53 -20.08
N ALA A 189 8.52 1.15 -18.80
CA ALA A 189 9.69 1.13 -17.93
C ALA A 189 10.80 0.20 -18.45
N GLN A 190 10.43 -1.02 -18.86
CA GLN A 190 11.35 -2.01 -19.45
C GLN A 190 11.99 -1.47 -20.75
N ASN A 191 11.17 -0.89 -21.65
CA ASN A 191 11.65 -0.34 -22.91
C ASN A 191 12.62 0.85 -22.72
N MET A 192 12.32 1.76 -21.77
CA MET A 192 13.21 2.90 -21.48
C MET A 192 14.50 2.47 -20.77
N SER A 193 14.42 1.51 -19.83
CA SER A 193 15.58 0.94 -19.15
C SER A 193 16.55 0.30 -20.17
N ALA A 194 16.02 -0.50 -21.11
CA ALA A 194 16.80 -1.04 -22.22
C ALA A 194 17.38 0.04 -23.14
N ALA A 195 16.64 1.13 -23.40
CA ALA A 195 17.14 2.25 -24.21
C ALA A 195 18.29 3.00 -23.51
N LEU A 196 18.22 3.24 -22.20
CA LEU A 196 19.29 3.89 -21.43
C LEU A 196 20.55 3.03 -21.35
N ALA A 197 20.42 1.71 -21.17
CA ALA A 197 21.56 0.79 -21.15
C ALA A 197 22.38 0.79 -22.46
N ASN A 198 21.77 1.17 -23.58
CA ASN A 198 22.40 1.28 -24.89
C ASN A 198 23.00 2.68 -25.18
N ARG A 199 22.70 3.71 -24.38
CA ARG A 199 23.29 5.06 -24.49
C ARG A 199 24.60 5.12 -23.69
N LYS A 200 25.69 4.62 -24.29
CA LYS A 200 27.07 4.76 -23.78
C LYS A 200 27.75 6.05 -24.24
#